data_AF-A0A8H5E7K9-F1
#
_entry.id   AF-A0A8H5E7K9-F1
#
_cell.length_a   1.000
_cell.length_b   1.000
_cell.length_c   1.000
_cell.angle_alpha   90.00
_cell.angle_beta   90.00
_cell.angle_gamma   90.00
#
_symmetry.space_group_name_H-M   'P 1'
#
loop_
_entity.id
_entity.type
_entity.pdbx_description
1 polymer ?
#
loop_
_entity_poly.entity_id
_entity_poly.type
_entity_poly.pdbx_seq_one_letter_code
_entity_poly.pdbx_strand_id
1 'polypeptide(L)'
;MANIDRSRFDADPYTLSMREFRGKIRKCHDASMARSRVQSVLDNYNRMRLDMPKAIQLKVATFLRHEKWVDSPRTLSQFRLYHMLTGRGRTKVLNFSAWLIVAAIWPSHPLVLGIADDMSRFWEHKFPDTRPFFPKNVSEEEALLKYDGNPVQGDEDPLSDGDDGDPTDNNKGDNKRESNSGDILDRVTKRHKFDRTTALTNNGIPKLSNVQKTPGAEGPEQGRVSYLKRKLKARDELIKQQDAQIKKLVRRRDRRFKDGDKDFRRLFDRVEALKTNLKDAAEKEHGLQSHVRQLEDQIKHRDKEIERLSDRNRKLKAENKDLNRTSQTYAEGLEGVINLRGKETEELSYVNGTIEVKVKETSDTE
;
A
#
# COMPACT_ATOMS: atom_id res chain seq x y z
N MET A 1 34.71 4.18 35.83
CA MET A 1 33.80 3.10 36.24
C MET A 1 32.97 2.66 35.04
N ALA A 2 33.44 1.66 34.31
CA ALA A 2 32.76 1.10 33.14
C ALA A 2 31.94 -0.11 33.58
N ASN A 3 30.63 0.06 33.73
CA ASN A 3 29.71 -1.04 33.99
C ASN A 3 29.13 -1.49 32.64
N ILE A 4 29.90 -2.28 31.88
CA ILE A 4 29.42 -2.94 30.67
C ILE A 4 29.10 -4.39 31.04
N ASP A 5 27.92 -4.52 31.65
CA ASP A 5 26.93 -5.59 31.48
C ASP A 5 27.46 -6.93 30.92
N ARG A 6 27.97 -7.77 31.82
CA ARG A 6 28.40 -9.16 31.61
C ARG A 6 27.27 -10.14 31.26
N SER A 7 26.07 -9.66 30.91
CA SER A 7 24.89 -10.53 30.63
C SER A 7 24.73 -10.93 29.15
N ARG A 8 25.73 -10.72 28.29
CA ARG A 8 25.62 -10.92 26.83
C ARG A 8 25.88 -12.34 26.30
N PHE A 9 26.21 -13.33 27.13
CA PHE A 9 26.78 -14.60 26.64
C PHE A 9 25.93 -15.87 26.70
N ASP A 10 24.66 -15.80 27.11
CA ASP A 10 23.75 -16.97 27.09
C ASP A 10 22.52 -16.78 26.18
N ALA A 11 22.53 -15.77 25.31
CA ALA A 11 21.50 -15.62 24.30
C ALA A 11 21.76 -16.60 23.16
N ASP A 12 20.85 -17.57 22.98
CA ASP A 12 20.80 -18.45 21.83
C ASP A 12 21.14 -17.67 20.53
N PRO A 13 22.25 -17.98 19.83
CA PRO A 13 22.73 -17.19 18.71
C PRO A 13 21.72 -17.16 17.55
N TYR A 14 20.79 -18.11 17.51
CA TYR A 14 19.73 -18.26 16.53
C TYR A 14 18.45 -17.52 16.90
N THR A 15 18.28 -17.09 18.16
CA THR A 15 17.10 -16.35 18.60
C THR A 15 17.36 -14.85 18.52
N LEU A 16 16.41 -14.13 17.91
CA LEU A 16 16.43 -12.67 17.83
C LEU A 16 15.27 -12.08 18.62
N SER A 17 15.54 -10.96 19.30
CA SER A 17 14.55 -10.28 20.12
C SER A 17 14.49 -8.78 19.83
N MET A 18 13.34 -8.17 20.13
CA MET A 18 13.19 -6.71 20.04
C MET A 18 14.23 -5.93 20.83
N ARG A 19 14.82 -6.51 21.88
CA ARG A 19 15.83 -5.85 22.71
C ARG A 19 17.10 -5.53 21.90
N GLU A 20 17.49 -6.40 20.97
CA GLU A 20 18.69 -6.22 20.14
C GLU A 20 18.55 -5.04 19.16
N PHE A 21 17.32 -4.74 18.73
CA PHE A 21 17.04 -3.66 17.76
C PHE A 21 16.69 -2.33 18.41
N ARG A 22 16.53 -2.28 19.74
CA ARG A 22 16.10 -1.08 20.49
C ARG A 22 16.94 0.15 20.17
N GLY A 23 18.27 -0.03 20.02
CA GLY A 23 19.19 1.05 19.67
C GLY A 23 18.97 1.59 18.25
N LYS A 24 18.69 0.72 17.27
CA LYS A 24 18.43 1.12 15.88
C LYS A 24 17.07 1.84 15.76
N ILE A 25 16.04 1.32 16.44
CA ILE A 25 14.68 1.88 16.43
C ILE A 25 14.65 3.30 16.99
N ARG A 26 15.35 3.54 18.11
CA ARG A 26 15.43 4.88 18.74
C ARG A 26 16.08 5.94 17.85
N LYS A 27 16.92 5.54 16.90
CA LYS A 27 17.60 6.45 15.96
C LYS A 27 16.76 6.76 14.71
N CYS A 28 15.64 6.06 14.51
CA CYS A 28 14.76 6.29 13.37
C CYS A 28 13.88 7.52 13.61
N HIS A 29 13.62 8.31 12.56
CA HIS A 29 12.72 9.46 12.64
C HIS A 29 11.29 9.05 13.07
N ASP A 30 10.82 7.89 12.58
CA ASP A 30 9.56 7.28 13.01
C ASP A 30 9.84 5.96 13.74
N ALA A 31 10.04 6.06 15.06
CA ALA A 31 10.33 4.93 15.93
C ALA A 31 9.14 3.95 16.04
N SER A 32 7.90 4.42 15.86
CA SER A 32 6.70 3.59 15.93
C SER A 32 6.63 2.64 14.73
N MET A 33 6.78 3.20 13.52
CA MET A 33 6.85 2.42 12.30
C MET A 33 8.03 1.46 12.29
N ALA A 34 9.23 1.92 12.70
CA ALA A 34 10.41 1.06 12.80
C ALA A 34 10.17 -0.10 13.77
N ARG A 35 9.52 0.13 14.91
CA ARG A 35 9.15 -0.92 15.86
C ARG A 35 8.19 -1.95 15.25
N SER A 36 7.15 -1.50 14.55
CA SER A 36 6.19 -2.39 13.88
C SER A 36 6.87 -3.26 12.82
N ARG A 37 7.80 -2.69 12.04
CA ARG A 37 8.56 -3.43 11.02
C ARG A 37 9.46 -4.49 11.63
N VAL A 38 10.21 -4.13 12.67
CA VAL A 38 11.08 -5.08 13.36
C VAL A 38 10.25 -6.21 13.97
N GLN A 39 9.13 -5.89 14.60
CA GLN A 39 8.23 -6.91 15.15
C GLN A 39 7.76 -7.88 14.06
N SER A 40 7.31 -7.37 12.90
CA SER A 40 6.88 -8.22 11.78
C SER A 40 7.99 -9.16 11.29
N VAL A 41 9.21 -8.65 11.10
CA VAL A 41 10.36 -9.46 10.65
C VAL A 41 10.69 -10.55 11.68
N LEU A 42 10.73 -10.20 12.96
CA LEU A 42 11.03 -11.15 14.03
C LEU A 42 9.95 -12.22 14.18
N ASP A 43 8.67 -11.85 14.09
CA ASP A 43 7.57 -12.81 14.18
C ASP A 43 7.62 -13.82 13.03
N ASN A 44 7.90 -13.36 11.82
CA ASN A 44 8.05 -14.25 10.66
C ASN A 44 9.30 -15.13 10.78
N TYR A 45 10.44 -14.57 11.16
CA TYR A 45 11.67 -15.34 11.38
C TYR A 45 11.48 -16.42 12.44
N ASN A 46 10.94 -16.07 13.60
CA ASN A 46 10.77 -17.00 14.73
C ASN A 46 9.78 -18.14 14.43
N ARG A 47 8.80 -17.91 13.54
CA ARG A 47 7.91 -18.97 13.05
C ARG A 47 8.63 -19.92 12.09
N MET A 48 9.36 -19.37 11.12
CA MET A 48 10.01 -20.17 10.08
C MET A 48 11.29 -20.86 10.54
N ARG A 49 12.00 -20.33 11.55
CA ARG A 49 13.29 -20.87 12.00
C ARG A 49 13.19 -22.34 12.40
N LEU A 50 12.01 -22.79 12.86
CA LEU A 50 11.76 -24.17 13.25
C LEU A 50 11.94 -25.14 12.08
N ASP A 51 11.70 -24.67 10.85
CA ASP A 51 11.87 -25.44 9.62
C ASP A 51 13.25 -25.22 8.96
N MET A 52 14.10 -24.33 9.51
CA MET A 52 15.42 -23.99 8.93
C MET A 52 16.55 -24.83 9.53
N PRO A 53 17.53 -25.29 8.73
CA PRO A 53 18.80 -25.82 9.23
C PRO A 53 19.56 -24.78 10.08
N LYS A 54 20.31 -25.23 11.10
CA LYS A 54 21.01 -24.33 12.04
C LYS A 54 21.99 -23.37 11.36
N ALA A 55 22.71 -23.79 10.32
CA ALA A 55 23.60 -22.89 9.57
C ALA A 55 22.84 -21.74 8.89
N ILE A 56 21.64 -22.01 8.39
CA ILE A 56 20.78 -21.01 7.77
C ILE A 56 20.22 -20.06 8.83
N GLN A 57 19.75 -20.59 9.96
CA GLN A 57 19.33 -19.77 11.10
C GLN A 57 20.45 -18.80 11.50
N LEU A 58 21.70 -19.26 11.58
CA LEU A 58 22.85 -18.41 11.91
C LEU A 58 23.08 -17.31 10.86
N LYS A 59 23.03 -17.67 9.56
CA LYS A 59 23.19 -16.69 8.48
C LYS A 59 22.08 -15.62 8.53
N VAL A 60 20.83 -16.03 8.72
CA VAL A 60 19.69 -15.10 8.86
C VAL A 60 19.87 -14.21 10.09
N ALA A 61 20.15 -14.80 11.25
CA ALA A 61 20.32 -14.05 12.49
C ALA A 61 21.46 -13.03 12.39
N THR A 62 22.57 -13.43 11.78
CA THR A 62 23.73 -12.56 11.51
C THR A 62 23.36 -11.44 10.55
N PHE A 63 22.67 -11.75 9.45
CA PHE A 63 22.22 -10.75 8.48
C PHE A 63 21.31 -9.71 9.14
N LEU A 64 20.28 -10.14 9.86
CA LEU A 64 19.33 -9.25 10.52
C LEU A 64 20.01 -8.32 11.54
N ARG A 65 21.03 -8.79 12.27
CA ARG A 65 21.79 -7.99 13.24
C ARG A 65 22.64 -6.90 12.58
N HIS A 66 23.29 -7.20 11.47
CA HIS A 66 24.28 -6.28 10.88
C HIS A 66 23.71 -5.40 9.77
N GLU A 67 22.69 -5.88 9.07
CA GLU A 67 22.15 -5.18 7.93
C GLU A 67 21.41 -3.88 8.35
N LYS A 68 21.50 -2.87 7.47
CA LYS A 68 20.77 -1.60 7.61
C LYS A 68 19.40 -1.71 6.94
N TRP A 69 18.40 -2.11 7.72
CA TRP A 69 17.02 -2.26 7.26
C TRP A 69 15.96 -1.62 8.17
N VAL A 70 16.31 -1.34 9.42
CA VAL A 70 15.38 -0.81 10.44
C VAL A 70 15.04 0.65 10.18
N ASP A 71 16.02 1.43 9.77
CA ASP A 71 15.97 2.87 9.47
C ASP A 71 15.60 3.18 8.01
N SER A 72 15.18 2.18 7.28
CA SER A 72 15.01 2.28 5.85
C SER A 72 13.73 2.99 5.40
N PRO A 73 13.69 3.49 4.14
CA PRO A 73 12.60 4.31 3.64
C PRO A 73 11.22 3.70 3.83
N ARG A 74 10.18 4.56 3.88
CA ARG A 74 8.80 4.10 3.95
C ARG A 74 8.37 3.39 2.66
N THR A 75 8.92 3.85 1.54
CA THR A 75 8.60 3.39 0.19
C THR A 75 9.45 2.20 -0.22
N LEU A 76 8.81 1.12 -0.70
CA LEU A 76 9.49 -0.09 -1.16
C LEU A 76 10.48 0.18 -2.31
N SER A 77 10.11 1.06 -3.24
CA SER A 77 10.92 1.41 -4.41
C SER A 77 12.20 2.17 -4.09
N GLN A 78 12.40 2.61 -2.85
CA GLN A 78 13.64 3.23 -2.36
C GLN A 78 14.43 2.28 -1.44
N PHE A 79 13.91 1.09 -1.19
CA PHE A 79 14.48 0.16 -0.24
C PHE A 79 15.62 -0.63 -0.88
N ARG A 80 16.83 -0.55 -0.30
CA ARG A 80 18.02 -1.20 -0.86
C ARG A 80 17.86 -2.71 -1.07
N LEU A 81 17.26 -3.40 -0.11
CA LEU A 81 17.06 -4.86 -0.21
C LEU A 81 16.06 -5.22 -1.30
N TYR A 82 15.07 -4.35 -1.58
CA TYR A 82 14.19 -4.51 -2.73
C TYR A 82 14.98 -4.41 -4.04
N HIS A 83 15.82 -3.39 -4.20
CA HIS A 83 16.67 -3.24 -5.39
C HIS A 83 17.63 -4.41 -5.61
N MET A 84 18.18 -4.97 -4.52
CA MET A 84 19.02 -6.17 -4.55
C MET A 84 18.25 -7.36 -5.15
N LEU A 85 17.01 -7.58 -4.71
CA LEU A 85 16.18 -8.70 -5.16
C LEU A 85 15.65 -8.51 -6.59
N THR A 86 15.44 -7.27 -7.04
CA THR A 86 14.93 -7.00 -8.39
C THR A 86 16.02 -6.72 -9.42
N GLY A 87 17.27 -6.49 -9.02
CA GLY A 87 18.36 -6.14 -9.94
C GLY A 87 18.24 -4.75 -10.55
N ARG A 88 17.54 -3.81 -9.90
CA ARG A 88 17.34 -2.47 -10.48
C ARG A 88 18.66 -1.69 -10.45
N GLY A 89 19.31 -1.59 -11.61
CA GLY A 89 20.59 -0.90 -11.82
C GLY A 89 21.85 -1.67 -11.38
N ARG A 90 21.74 -2.97 -11.04
CA ARG A 90 22.84 -3.86 -10.61
C ARG A 90 22.52 -5.33 -10.89
N THR A 91 23.44 -6.24 -10.55
CA THR A 91 23.18 -7.68 -10.52
C THR A 91 22.02 -8.02 -9.58
N LYS A 92 21.13 -8.90 -10.06
CA LYS A 92 20.01 -9.43 -9.28
C LYS A 92 20.51 -10.51 -8.34
N VAL A 93 20.26 -10.36 -7.04
CA VAL A 93 20.69 -11.32 -6.01
C VAL A 93 19.49 -11.74 -5.17
N LEU A 94 19.05 -12.99 -5.35
CA LEU A 94 17.90 -13.58 -4.66
C LEU A 94 18.27 -14.08 -3.25
N ASN A 95 18.80 -13.17 -2.43
CA ASN A 95 19.20 -13.47 -1.06
C ASN A 95 17.99 -13.72 -0.16
N PHE A 96 17.99 -14.83 0.59
CA PHE A 96 16.85 -15.22 1.42
C PHE A 96 16.52 -14.23 2.54
N SER A 97 17.54 -13.65 3.18
CA SER A 97 17.31 -12.70 4.28
C SER A 97 16.81 -11.35 3.79
N ALA A 98 17.27 -10.91 2.62
CA ALA A 98 16.70 -9.76 1.95
C ALA A 98 15.22 -9.98 1.63
N TRP A 99 14.87 -11.17 1.08
CA TRP A 99 13.49 -11.57 0.83
C TRP A 99 12.64 -11.55 2.10
N LEU A 100 13.10 -12.19 3.19
CA LEU A 100 12.40 -12.20 4.47
C LEU A 100 12.05 -10.79 4.94
N ILE A 101 13.01 -9.86 4.91
CA ILE A 101 12.77 -8.49 5.35
C ILE A 101 11.73 -7.79 4.46
N VAL A 102 11.90 -7.88 3.13
CA VAL A 102 10.99 -7.23 2.17
C VAL A 102 9.56 -7.77 2.30
N ALA A 103 9.39 -9.09 2.33
CA ALA A 103 8.08 -9.72 2.44
C ALA A 103 7.43 -9.46 3.81
N ALA A 104 8.19 -9.39 4.89
CA ALA A 104 7.65 -9.12 6.23
C ALA A 104 7.20 -7.66 6.40
N ILE A 105 7.91 -6.70 5.79
CA ILE A 105 7.59 -5.28 5.92
C ILE A 105 6.45 -4.87 4.96
N TRP A 106 6.41 -5.47 3.76
CA TRP A 106 5.41 -5.17 2.73
C TRP A 106 4.60 -6.41 2.32
N PRO A 107 3.91 -7.09 3.24
CA PRO A 107 3.23 -8.36 3.00
C PRO A 107 1.96 -8.25 2.14
N SER A 108 1.68 -7.13 1.50
CA SER A 108 0.54 -6.95 0.59
C SER A 108 0.89 -6.09 -0.62
N HIS A 109 2.16 -5.76 -0.80
CA HIS A 109 2.58 -4.88 -1.87
C HIS A 109 2.74 -5.68 -3.18
N PRO A 110 2.10 -5.28 -4.29
CA PRO A 110 2.11 -6.05 -5.55
C PRO A 110 3.51 -6.36 -6.08
N LEU A 111 4.45 -5.42 -5.95
CA LEU A 111 5.86 -5.62 -6.36
C LEU A 111 6.57 -6.77 -5.62
N VAL A 112 6.10 -7.17 -4.44
CA VAL A 112 6.67 -8.30 -3.69
C VAL A 112 6.28 -9.64 -4.33
N LEU A 113 5.15 -9.71 -5.05
CA LEU A 113 4.71 -10.92 -5.74
C LEU A 113 5.71 -11.36 -6.81
N GLY A 114 6.27 -10.41 -7.58
CA GLY A 114 7.27 -10.72 -8.59
C GLY A 114 8.54 -11.33 -7.98
N ILE A 115 8.96 -10.82 -6.82
CA ILE A 115 10.11 -11.38 -6.08
C ILE A 115 9.79 -12.78 -5.56
N ALA A 116 8.57 -13.00 -5.06
CA ALA A 116 8.15 -14.32 -4.59
C ALA A 116 8.16 -15.39 -5.69
N ASP A 117 7.74 -15.00 -6.91
CA ASP A 117 7.81 -15.87 -8.08
C ASP A 117 9.27 -16.22 -8.43
N ASP A 118 10.16 -15.24 -8.38
CA ASP A 118 11.59 -15.45 -8.66
C ASP A 118 12.25 -16.31 -7.59
N MET A 119 11.97 -16.05 -6.31
CA MET A 119 12.38 -16.89 -5.19
C MET A 119 11.84 -18.31 -5.36
N SER A 120 10.58 -18.46 -5.81
CA SER A 120 9.97 -19.78 -6.02
C SER A 120 10.67 -20.58 -7.12
N ARG A 121 11.03 -19.91 -8.23
CA ARG A 121 11.79 -20.54 -9.33
C ARG A 121 13.18 -20.93 -8.87
N PHE A 122 13.86 -20.05 -8.15
CA PHE A 122 15.23 -20.27 -7.68
C PHE A 122 15.32 -21.34 -6.61
N TRP A 123 14.36 -21.37 -5.69
CA TRP A 123 14.29 -22.38 -4.63
C TRP A 123 13.64 -23.68 -5.08
N GLU A 124 13.02 -23.73 -6.26
CA GLU A 124 12.22 -24.86 -6.76
C GLU A 124 11.06 -25.25 -5.82
N HIS A 125 10.62 -24.29 -5.02
CA HIS A 125 9.56 -24.45 -4.02
C HIS A 125 8.57 -23.31 -4.19
N LYS A 126 7.28 -23.57 -3.96
CA LYS A 126 6.27 -22.52 -4.06
C LYS A 126 6.31 -21.62 -2.82
N PHE A 127 6.81 -20.40 -2.97
CA PHE A 127 6.71 -19.38 -1.92
C PHE A 127 5.28 -18.81 -1.96
N PRO A 128 4.61 -18.68 -0.80
CA PRO A 128 3.28 -18.13 -0.72
C PRO A 128 3.31 -16.62 -0.94
N ASP A 129 2.78 -16.18 -2.08
CA ASP A 129 2.56 -14.79 -2.50
C ASP A 129 3.46 -13.77 -1.78
N THR A 130 2.94 -13.00 -0.84
CA THR A 130 3.65 -11.87 -0.21
C THR A 130 4.21 -12.18 1.17
N ARG A 131 4.10 -13.42 1.67
CA ARG A 131 4.51 -13.74 3.05
C ARG A 131 5.89 -14.40 3.08
N PRO A 132 6.75 -14.06 4.05
CA PRO A 132 7.98 -14.79 4.26
C PRO A 132 7.69 -16.28 4.47
N PHE A 133 8.49 -17.11 3.83
CA PHE A 133 8.36 -18.56 3.87
C PHE A 133 9.73 -19.19 3.69
N PHE A 134 10.00 -20.26 4.45
CA PHE A 134 11.13 -21.14 4.23
C PHE A 134 10.59 -22.52 3.83
N PRO A 135 11.10 -23.17 2.77
CA PRO A 135 10.56 -24.45 2.35
C PRO A 135 10.89 -25.56 3.34
N LYS A 136 9.91 -26.45 3.57
CA LYS A 136 10.08 -27.59 4.47
C LYS A 136 10.89 -28.69 3.79
N ASN A 137 11.70 -29.41 4.58
CA ASN A 137 12.50 -30.56 4.15
C ASN A 137 13.63 -30.24 3.15
N VAL A 138 14.10 -28.99 3.09
CA VAL A 138 15.30 -28.62 2.32
C VAL A 138 16.54 -29.10 3.07
N SER A 139 17.47 -29.77 2.39
CA SER A 139 18.73 -30.19 3.00
C SER A 139 19.58 -28.97 3.36
N GLU A 140 20.48 -29.11 4.35
CA GLU A 140 21.37 -28.01 4.75
C GLU A 140 22.27 -27.54 3.60
N GLU A 141 22.77 -28.47 2.79
CA GLU A 141 23.60 -28.20 1.61
C GLU A 141 22.84 -27.40 0.55
N GLU A 142 21.61 -27.83 0.22
CA GLU A 142 20.77 -27.14 -0.76
C GLU A 142 20.40 -25.75 -0.26
N ALA A 143 20.02 -25.63 1.01
CA ALA A 143 19.67 -24.35 1.61
C ALA A 143 20.87 -23.39 1.61
N LEU A 144 22.09 -23.89 1.89
CA LEU A 144 23.30 -23.07 1.90
C LEU A 144 23.67 -22.59 0.49
N LEU A 145 23.55 -23.47 -0.51
CA LEU A 145 23.79 -23.14 -1.91
C LEU A 145 22.84 -22.05 -2.41
N LYS A 146 21.57 -22.11 -2.00
CA LYS A 146 20.53 -21.15 -2.42
C LYS A 146 20.41 -19.93 -1.51
N TYR A 147 21.05 -19.92 -0.34
CA TYR A 147 20.83 -18.85 0.63
C TYR A 147 21.26 -17.47 0.12
N ASP A 148 22.48 -17.38 -0.41
CA ASP A 148 23.07 -16.11 -0.81
C ASP A 148 22.46 -15.57 -2.11
N GLY A 149 21.81 -16.44 -2.89
CA GLY A 149 21.32 -16.15 -4.23
C GLY A 149 22.46 -16.19 -5.26
N ASN A 150 22.21 -16.75 -6.44
CA ASN A 150 23.17 -16.63 -7.54
C ASN A 150 23.01 -15.26 -8.20
N PRO A 151 24.10 -14.51 -8.45
CA PRO A 151 24.01 -13.27 -9.21
C PRO A 151 23.57 -13.62 -10.64
N VAL A 152 22.40 -13.11 -11.03
CA VAL A 152 21.95 -13.14 -12.41
C VAL A 152 22.14 -11.73 -12.95
N GLN A 153 22.80 -11.58 -14.12
CA GLN A 153 22.80 -10.30 -14.82
C GLN A 153 21.33 -9.90 -15.01
N GLY A 154 20.95 -8.73 -14.46
CA GLY A 154 19.61 -8.21 -14.67
C GLY A 154 19.38 -8.11 -16.17
N ASP A 155 18.20 -8.53 -16.65
CA ASP A 155 17.83 -8.36 -18.04
C ASP A 155 18.09 -6.88 -18.41
N GLU A 156 19.05 -6.64 -19.31
CA GLU A 156 19.24 -5.31 -19.86
C GLU A 156 17.95 -4.99 -20.63
N ASP A 157 17.20 -4.01 -20.12
CA ASP A 157 16.11 -3.42 -20.88
C ASP A 157 16.69 -2.94 -22.22
N PRO A 158 16.08 -3.29 -23.38
CA PRO A 158 16.56 -2.77 -24.65
C PRO A 158 16.44 -1.25 -24.60
N LEU A 159 17.61 -0.61 -24.74
CA LEU A 159 17.76 0.82 -24.90
C LEU A 159 16.78 1.29 -25.96
N SER A 160 15.86 2.16 -25.55
CA SER A 160 15.08 3.00 -26.44
C SER A 160 16.08 3.78 -27.30
N ASP A 161 15.99 3.63 -28.62
CA ASP A 161 16.68 4.48 -29.58
C ASP A 161 16.36 5.94 -29.24
N GLY A 162 17.35 6.60 -28.64
CA GLY A 162 17.35 8.03 -28.38
C GLY A 162 17.97 8.72 -29.57
N ASP A 163 17.09 9.28 -30.39
CA ASP A 163 17.35 10.21 -31.48
C ASP A 163 18.35 11.31 -31.06
N ASP A 164 19.28 11.58 -31.96
CA ASP A 164 20.37 12.55 -31.83
C ASP A 164 19.86 13.99 -31.65
N GLY A 165 20.43 14.72 -30.69
CA GLY A 165 20.28 16.17 -30.65
C GLY A 165 20.69 16.83 -29.34
N ASP A 166 21.97 17.21 -29.25
CA ASP A 166 22.48 18.27 -28.36
C ASP A 166 23.39 19.16 -29.26
N PRO A 167 23.72 20.44 -28.95
CA PRO A 167 23.37 21.21 -27.75
C PRO A 167 22.87 22.64 -28.04
N THR A 168 22.38 23.33 -27.00
CA THR A 168 23.07 24.46 -26.32
C THR A 168 22.06 25.43 -25.66
N ASP A 169 22.30 25.67 -24.37
CA ASP A 169 22.19 26.93 -23.62
C ASP A 169 20.86 27.55 -23.15
N ASN A 170 20.85 27.66 -21.81
CA ASN A 170 20.58 28.84 -20.98
C ASN A 170 19.23 29.02 -20.26
N ASN A 171 19.41 29.17 -18.94
CA ASN A 171 18.66 29.96 -17.95
C ASN A 171 17.44 29.38 -17.22
N LYS A 172 17.71 29.14 -15.92
CA LYS A 172 17.04 29.74 -14.74
C LYS A 172 15.51 29.80 -14.73
N GLY A 173 14.90 29.10 -13.78
CA GLY A 173 13.58 29.43 -13.25
C GLY A 173 13.03 28.35 -12.34
N ASP A 174 13.03 28.61 -11.04
CA ASP A 174 12.30 27.85 -10.03
C ASP A 174 10.87 27.54 -10.47
N ASN A 175 10.42 26.28 -10.32
CA ASN A 175 9.08 25.99 -9.80
C ASN A 175 8.87 24.54 -9.40
N LYS A 176 8.24 24.44 -8.23
CA LYS A 176 7.69 23.28 -7.52
C LYS A 176 6.55 22.62 -8.31
N ARG A 177 6.63 21.31 -8.61
CA ARG A 177 5.51 20.41 -8.95
C ARG A 177 6.01 18.96 -8.94
N GLU A 178 5.60 18.18 -7.93
CA GLU A 178 4.55 17.16 -8.02
C GLU A 178 4.85 15.99 -8.96
N SER A 179 4.83 14.83 -8.32
CA SER A 179 5.02 13.48 -8.84
C SER A 179 4.24 13.19 -10.12
N ASN A 180 4.88 12.45 -11.02
CA ASN A 180 4.21 11.47 -11.87
C ASN A 180 5.14 10.25 -12.05
N SER A 181 4.89 9.20 -11.27
CA SER A 181 5.38 7.85 -11.56
C SER A 181 4.21 7.00 -12.05
N GLY A 182 3.71 7.33 -13.24
CA GLY A 182 2.96 6.40 -14.07
C GLY A 182 3.93 5.47 -14.81
N ASP A 183 3.46 4.32 -15.26
CA ASP A 183 4.17 3.34 -16.10
C ASP A 183 5.15 2.37 -15.44
N ILE A 184 4.66 1.51 -14.53
CA ILE A 184 5.29 0.19 -14.28
C ILE A 184 4.22 -0.86 -13.93
N LEU A 185 3.14 -0.97 -14.71
CA LEU A 185 2.04 -1.89 -14.35
C LEU A 185 1.49 -2.68 -15.54
N ASP A 186 2.37 -3.20 -16.40
CA ASP A 186 1.93 -4.00 -17.56
C ASP A 186 2.66 -5.34 -17.76
N ARG A 187 3.34 -5.88 -16.74
CA ARG A 187 4.12 -7.12 -16.92
C ARG A 187 3.80 -8.31 -16.01
N VAL A 188 2.72 -8.27 -15.23
CA VAL A 188 2.33 -9.43 -14.41
C VAL A 188 0.93 -9.85 -14.75
N THR A 189 0.81 -10.89 -15.57
CA THR A 189 -0.02 -12.08 -15.26
C THR A 189 -0.10 -12.97 -16.49
N LYS A 190 0.81 -13.96 -16.62
CA LYS A 190 0.54 -15.10 -17.50
C LYS A 190 1.46 -16.29 -17.21
N ARG A 191 1.26 -17.03 -16.11
CA ARG A 191 1.63 -18.46 -16.09
C ARG A 191 0.59 -19.36 -15.42
N HIS A 192 0.13 -20.27 -16.27
CA HIS A 192 -0.79 -21.37 -16.07
C HIS A 192 -0.13 -22.46 -15.22
N LYS A 193 -0.87 -22.98 -14.24
CA LYS A 193 -0.51 -24.14 -13.40
C LYS A 193 -0.25 -25.37 -14.27
N PHE A 194 0.86 -26.07 -14.01
CA PHE A 194 1.13 -27.41 -14.51
C PHE A 194 1.25 -28.32 -13.30
N ASP A 195 0.28 -29.21 -13.11
CA ASP A 195 0.40 -30.31 -12.16
C ASP A 195 1.48 -31.26 -12.66
N ARG A 196 2.48 -31.52 -11.81
CA ARG A 196 3.59 -32.43 -12.08
C ARG A 196 3.56 -33.53 -11.03
N THR A 197 2.81 -34.58 -11.30
CA THR A 197 2.93 -35.88 -10.64
C THR A 197 3.33 -36.91 -11.67
N THR A 198 4.63 -37.15 -11.85
CA THR A 198 5.16 -38.47 -12.19
C THR A 198 6.62 -38.53 -11.76
N ALA A 199 6.86 -39.12 -10.60
CA ALA A 199 8.18 -39.60 -10.21
C ALA A 199 8.60 -40.69 -11.20
N LEU A 200 9.65 -40.45 -11.98
CA LEU A 200 10.35 -41.47 -12.74
C LEU A 200 11.26 -42.22 -11.76
N THR A 201 10.72 -43.27 -11.14
CA THR A 201 11.53 -44.31 -10.51
C THR A 201 12.26 -45.08 -11.61
N ASN A 202 13.60 -45.01 -11.62
CA ASN A 202 14.49 -45.72 -12.52
C ASN A 202 14.54 -47.25 -12.26
N ASN A 203 13.41 -47.94 -12.23
CA ASN A 203 13.33 -49.40 -12.10
C ASN A 203 12.49 -49.98 -13.24
N GLY A 204 13.10 -50.12 -14.41
CA GLY A 204 12.42 -50.63 -15.61
C GLY A 204 13.38 -51.15 -16.67
N ILE A 205 14.45 -51.83 -16.27
CA ILE A 205 15.21 -52.71 -17.17
C ILE A 205 14.45 -54.03 -17.21
N PRO A 206 13.87 -54.48 -18.34
CA PRO A 206 13.46 -55.87 -18.47
C PRO A 206 14.75 -56.70 -18.49
N LYS A 207 14.98 -57.47 -17.43
CA LYS A 207 15.91 -58.60 -17.48
C LYS A 207 15.45 -59.51 -18.63
N LEU A 208 16.19 -59.52 -19.74
CA LEU A 208 15.99 -60.49 -20.81
C LEU A 208 16.40 -61.86 -20.27
N SER A 209 15.39 -62.68 -20.00
CA SER A 209 15.53 -64.09 -19.65
C SER A 209 16.12 -64.87 -20.82
N ASN A 210 17.18 -65.63 -20.53
CA ASN A 210 17.59 -66.89 -21.15
C ASN A 210 16.95 -67.27 -22.49
N VAL A 211 17.77 -67.31 -23.56
CA VAL A 211 17.71 -68.39 -24.55
C VAL A 211 19.13 -68.76 -24.99
N GLN A 212 19.63 -69.88 -24.44
CA GLN A 212 20.70 -70.70 -25.01
C GLN A 212 20.09 -71.69 -26.01
N LYS A 213 20.76 -71.87 -27.17
CA LYS A 213 20.91 -73.06 -28.05
C LYS A 213 21.09 -72.61 -29.51
N THR A 214 22.33 -72.44 -29.96
CA THR A 214 23.22 -73.37 -30.71
C THR A 214 23.13 -73.21 -32.24
N PRO A 215 24.26 -73.40 -32.95
CA PRO A 215 24.56 -72.69 -34.19
C PRO A 215 24.26 -73.53 -35.43
N GLY A 216 23.49 -72.98 -36.36
CA GLY A 216 23.33 -73.51 -37.72
C GLY A 216 24.02 -72.60 -38.71
N ALA A 217 25.22 -73.01 -39.15
CA ALA A 217 25.80 -72.77 -40.47
C ALA A 217 25.69 -71.37 -41.13
N GLU A 218 25.93 -70.30 -40.39
CA GLU A 218 26.23 -68.99 -40.98
C GLU A 218 27.44 -68.40 -40.27
N GLY A 219 28.37 -67.83 -41.04
CA GLY A 219 29.64 -67.35 -40.51
C GLY A 219 29.46 -66.38 -39.33
N PRO A 220 30.43 -66.25 -38.41
CA PRO A 220 30.34 -65.43 -37.21
C PRO A 220 29.95 -63.96 -37.48
N GLU A 221 30.11 -63.48 -38.71
CA GLU A 221 29.69 -62.14 -39.15
C GLU A 221 28.19 -62.03 -39.46
N GLN A 222 27.56 -63.03 -40.07
CA GLN A 222 26.13 -63.02 -40.42
C GLN A 222 25.22 -63.00 -39.17
N GLY A 223 25.62 -63.71 -38.11
CA GLY A 223 24.92 -63.67 -36.82
C GLY A 223 24.96 -62.28 -36.16
N ARG A 224 26.09 -61.57 -36.26
CA ARG A 224 26.25 -60.20 -35.74
C ARG A 224 25.40 -59.20 -36.52
N VAL A 225 25.39 -59.31 -37.85
CA VAL A 225 24.56 -58.44 -38.72
C VAL A 225 23.07 -58.64 -38.44
N SER A 226 22.62 -59.88 -38.31
CA SER A 226 21.23 -60.22 -37.97
C SER A 226 20.79 -59.71 -36.59
N TYR A 227 21.69 -59.75 -35.61
CA TYR A 227 21.45 -59.17 -34.29
C TYR A 227 21.34 -57.64 -34.33
N LEU A 228 22.28 -56.97 -35.01
CA LEU A 228 22.26 -55.51 -35.16
C LEU A 228 21.02 -55.02 -35.91
N LYS A 229 20.58 -55.74 -36.96
CA LYS A 229 19.36 -55.42 -37.73
C LYS A 229 18.09 -55.50 -36.87
N ARG A 230 18.00 -56.49 -35.96
CA ARG A 230 16.90 -56.58 -34.98
C ARG A 230 16.94 -55.44 -33.98
N LYS A 231 18.13 -55.09 -33.48
CA LYS A 231 18.32 -53.97 -32.54
C LYS A 231 17.96 -52.62 -33.16
N LEU A 232 18.28 -52.41 -34.43
CA LEU A 232 17.90 -51.21 -35.19
C LEU A 232 16.38 -51.11 -35.35
N LYS A 233 15.70 -52.18 -35.80
CA LYS A 233 14.24 -52.19 -35.91
C LYS A 233 13.53 -51.88 -34.60
N ALA A 234 14.00 -52.47 -33.49
CA ALA A 234 13.44 -52.20 -32.16
C ALA A 234 13.64 -50.73 -31.73
N ARG A 235 14.78 -50.12 -32.10
CA ARG A 235 15.01 -48.68 -31.85
C ARG A 235 14.12 -47.80 -32.73
N ASP A 236 13.92 -48.15 -34.00
CA ASP A 236 13.04 -47.40 -34.90
C ASP A 236 11.58 -47.42 -34.42
N GLU A 237 11.11 -48.54 -33.88
CA GLU A 237 9.79 -48.64 -33.27
C GLU A 237 9.68 -47.78 -32.00
N LEU A 238 10.71 -47.77 -31.16
CA LEU A 238 10.77 -46.91 -29.97
C LEU A 238 10.74 -45.42 -30.36
N ILE A 239 11.50 -45.02 -31.38
CA ILE A 239 11.53 -43.65 -31.91
C ILE A 239 10.14 -43.26 -32.40
N LYS A 240 9.47 -44.11 -33.19
CA LYS A 240 8.10 -43.86 -33.66
C LYS A 240 7.09 -43.69 -32.52
N GLN A 241 7.23 -44.47 -31.44
CA GLN A 241 6.39 -44.32 -30.25
C GLN A 241 6.65 -42.99 -29.54
N GLN A 242 7.92 -42.60 -29.39
CA GLN A 242 8.31 -41.32 -28.79
C GLN A 242 7.81 -40.13 -29.62
N ASP A 243 7.94 -40.18 -30.95
CA ASP A 243 7.43 -39.15 -31.86
C ASP A 243 5.91 -38.99 -31.75
N ALA A 244 5.17 -40.10 -31.64
CA ALA A 244 3.73 -40.06 -31.44
C ALA A 244 3.35 -39.41 -30.10
N GLN A 245 4.12 -39.65 -29.04
CA GLN A 245 3.93 -39.01 -27.73
C GLN A 245 4.24 -37.51 -27.79
N ILE A 246 5.37 -37.12 -28.40
CA ILE A 246 5.75 -35.71 -28.61
C ILE A 246 4.65 -34.98 -29.38
N LYS A 247 4.14 -35.56 -30.47
CA LYS A 247 3.07 -34.96 -31.28
C LYS A 247 1.78 -34.75 -30.49
N LYS A 248 1.42 -35.67 -29.58
CA LYS A 248 0.27 -35.50 -28.67
C LYS A 248 0.49 -34.36 -27.68
N LEU A 249 1.70 -34.23 -27.12
CA LEU A 249 2.04 -33.17 -26.18
C LEU A 249 2.05 -31.79 -26.85
N VAL A 250 2.59 -31.67 -28.06
CA VAL A 250 2.57 -30.43 -28.85
C VAL A 250 1.14 -29.99 -29.13
N ARG A 251 0.26 -30.89 -29.61
CA ARG A 251 -1.17 -30.58 -29.82
C ARG A 251 -1.88 -30.11 -28.55
N ARG A 252 -1.59 -30.72 -27.39
CA ARG A 252 -2.14 -30.28 -26.10
C ARG A 252 -1.65 -28.89 -25.71
N ARG A 253 -0.36 -28.61 -25.93
CA ARG A 253 0.24 -27.30 -25.68
C ARG A 253 -0.42 -26.22 -26.54
N ASP A 254 -0.58 -26.46 -27.84
CA ASP A 254 -1.12 -25.46 -28.76
C ASP A 254 -2.60 -25.15 -28.47
N ARG A 255 -3.40 -26.14 -28.04
CA ARG A 255 -4.77 -25.90 -27.55
C ARG A 255 -4.78 -25.00 -26.33
N ARG A 256 -3.96 -25.29 -25.31
CA ARG A 256 -3.84 -24.44 -24.11
C ARG A 256 -3.41 -23.01 -24.44
N PHE A 257 -2.52 -22.83 -25.42
CA PHE A 257 -2.14 -21.49 -25.87
C PHE A 257 -3.32 -20.75 -26.51
N LYS A 258 -4.10 -21.40 -27.37
CA LYS A 258 -5.29 -20.79 -27.99
C LYS A 258 -6.37 -20.43 -26.98
N ASP A 259 -6.62 -21.30 -26.01
CA ASP A 259 -7.62 -21.04 -24.97
C ASP A 259 -7.16 -19.93 -24.03
N GLY A 260 -5.89 -19.96 -23.61
CA GLY A 260 -5.29 -18.87 -22.85
C GLY A 260 -5.40 -17.55 -23.58
N ASP A 261 -5.07 -17.51 -24.88
CA ASP A 261 -5.13 -16.28 -25.67
C ASP A 261 -6.53 -15.62 -25.70
N LYS A 262 -7.60 -16.43 -25.72
CA LYS A 262 -8.98 -15.92 -25.59
C LYS A 262 -9.24 -15.30 -24.22
N ASP A 263 -8.78 -15.95 -23.15
CA ASP A 263 -8.92 -15.43 -21.79
C ASP A 263 -8.16 -14.11 -21.63
N PHE A 264 -7.02 -13.97 -22.30
CA PHE A 264 -6.26 -12.72 -22.28
C PHE A 264 -6.94 -11.58 -23.02
N ARG A 265 -7.53 -11.83 -24.18
CA ARG A 265 -8.33 -10.80 -24.87
C ARG A 265 -9.49 -10.34 -24.01
N ARG A 266 -10.23 -11.28 -23.40
CA ARG A 266 -11.34 -10.95 -22.48
C ARG A 266 -10.88 -10.12 -21.28
N LEU A 267 -9.72 -10.44 -20.71
CA LEU A 267 -9.17 -9.67 -19.60
C LEU A 267 -8.78 -8.26 -20.07
N PHE A 268 -8.13 -8.14 -21.22
CA PHE A 268 -7.73 -6.88 -21.82
C PHE A 268 -8.94 -5.98 -22.09
N ASP A 269 -10.00 -6.51 -22.73
CA ASP A 269 -11.24 -5.78 -23.00
C ASP A 269 -11.88 -5.26 -21.70
N ARG A 270 -11.84 -6.07 -20.62
CA ARG A 270 -12.35 -5.68 -19.31
C ARG A 270 -11.52 -4.57 -18.66
N VAL A 271 -10.20 -4.61 -18.83
CA VAL A 271 -9.30 -3.56 -18.31
C VAL A 271 -9.55 -2.25 -19.03
N GLU A 272 -9.69 -2.26 -20.36
CA GLU A 272 -10.02 -1.06 -21.12
C GLU A 272 -11.40 -0.49 -20.74
N ALA A 273 -12.41 -1.34 -20.54
CA ALA A 273 -13.72 -0.89 -20.03
C ALA A 273 -13.65 -0.30 -18.62
N LEU A 274 -12.78 -0.83 -17.75
CA LEU A 274 -12.56 -0.25 -16.42
C LEU A 274 -11.85 1.10 -16.50
N LYS A 275 -10.90 1.25 -17.42
CA LYS A 275 -10.17 2.50 -17.65
C LYS A 275 -11.10 3.60 -18.15
N THR A 276 -12.01 3.31 -19.08
CA THR A 276 -13.02 4.28 -19.53
C THR A 276 -13.95 4.69 -18.39
N ASN A 277 -14.47 3.72 -17.62
CA ASN A 277 -15.31 4.00 -16.46
C ASN A 277 -14.60 4.86 -15.40
N LEU A 278 -13.30 4.63 -15.17
CA LEU A 278 -12.52 5.42 -14.23
C LEU A 278 -12.36 6.86 -14.70
N LYS A 279 -12.16 7.07 -16.01
CA LYS A 279 -12.10 8.40 -16.61
C LYS A 279 -13.43 9.15 -16.42
N ASP A 280 -14.55 8.49 -16.72
CA ASP A 280 -15.89 9.08 -16.55
C ASP A 280 -16.17 9.42 -15.08
N ALA A 281 -15.72 8.57 -14.14
CA ALA A 281 -15.84 8.82 -12.70
C ALA A 281 -15.02 10.04 -12.27
N ALA A 282 -13.78 10.17 -12.76
CA ALA A 282 -12.92 11.32 -12.47
C ALA A 282 -13.50 12.64 -13.01
N GLU A 283 -14.10 12.62 -14.21
CA GLU A 283 -14.78 13.79 -14.77
C GLU A 283 -15.99 14.21 -13.92
N LYS A 284 -16.79 13.25 -13.44
CA LYS A 284 -17.90 13.51 -12.52
C LYS A 284 -17.42 14.06 -11.18
N GLU A 285 -16.33 13.52 -10.63
CA GLU A 285 -15.73 14.02 -9.39
C GLU A 285 -15.30 15.48 -9.55
N HIS A 286 -14.61 15.81 -10.64
CA HIS A 286 -14.21 17.19 -10.93
C HIS A 286 -15.41 18.14 -11.04
N GLY A 287 -16.50 17.68 -11.68
CA GLY A 287 -17.77 18.42 -11.74
C GLY A 287 -18.36 18.68 -10.36
N LEU A 288 -18.39 17.67 -9.49
CA LEU A 288 -18.86 17.80 -8.11
C LEU A 288 -17.98 18.74 -7.29
N GLN A 289 -16.65 18.66 -7.41
CA GLN A 289 -15.73 19.56 -6.71
C GLN A 289 -15.96 21.03 -7.11
N SER A 290 -16.23 21.27 -8.40
CA SER A 290 -16.57 22.60 -8.90
C SER A 290 -17.89 23.11 -8.31
N HIS A 291 -18.91 22.24 -8.22
CA HIS A 291 -20.19 22.58 -7.59
C HIS A 291 -20.05 22.87 -6.09
N VAL A 292 -19.25 22.08 -5.36
CA VAL A 292 -18.96 22.33 -3.93
C VAL A 292 -18.30 23.68 -3.73
N ARG A 293 -17.31 24.06 -4.55
CA ARG A 293 -16.70 25.40 -4.47
C ARG A 293 -17.70 26.53 -4.68
N GLN A 294 -18.61 26.38 -5.64
CA GLN A 294 -19.68 27.36 -5.86
C GLN A 294 -20.59 27.50 -4.63
N LEU A 295 -20.95 26.39 -3.98
CA LEU A 295 -21.75 26.40 -2.75
C LEU A 295 -20.99 27.05 -1.59
N GLU A 296 -19.70 26.77 -1.43
CA GLU A 296 -18.86 27.42 -0.42
C GLU A 296 -18.82 28.94 -0.60
N ASP A 297 -18.71 29.42 -1.84
CA ASP A 297 -18.72 30.85 -2.13
C ASP A 297 -20.09 31.49 -1.85
N GLN A 298 -21.19 30.78 -2.14
CA GLN A 298 -22.54 31.23 -1.77
C GLN A 298 -22.73 31.30 -0.26
N ILE A 299 -22.20 30.33 0.49
CA ILE A 299 -22.24 30.33 1.96
C ILE A 299 -21.46 31.54 2.50
N LYS A 300 -20.23 31.77 2.02
CA LYS A 300 -19.43 32.95 2.41
C LYS A 300 -20.15 34.25 2.11
N HIS A 301 -20.86 34.35 0.98
CA HIS A 301 -21.65 35.53 0.66
C HIS A 301 -22.79 35.72 1.67
N ARG A 302 -23.54 34.66 1.98
CA ARG A 302 -24.64 34.71 2.95
C ARG A 302 -24.15 35.04 4.37
N ASP A 303 -23.00 34.51 4.79
CA ASP A 303 -22.42 34.83 6.10
C ASP A 303 -22.11 36.33 6.23
N LYS A 304 -21.53 36.93 5.19
CA LYS A 304 -21.29 38.39 5.14
C LYS A 304 -22.59 39.20 5.18
N GLU A 305 -23.65 38.70 4.54
CA GLU A 305 -24.97 39.35 4.57
C GLU A 305 -25.61 39.27 5.95
N ILE A 306 -25.54 38.11 6.60
CA ILE A 306 -25.98 37.91 7.99
C ILE A 306 -25.24 38.86 8.93
N GLU A 307 -23.93 39.01 8.78
CA GLU A 307 -23.13 39.95 9.58
C GLU A 307 -23.61 41.39 9.42
N ARG A 308 -23.80 41.85 8.18
CA ARG A 308 -24.34 43.20 7.89
C ARG A 308 -25.73 43.42 8.49
N LEU A 309 -26.62 42.43 8.37
CA LEU A 309 -27.97 42.51 8.95
C LEU A 309 -27.93 42.50 10.47
N SER A 310 -27.02 41.73 11.07
CA SER A 310 -26.79 41.69 12.51
C SER A 310 -26.35 43.06 13.05
N ASP A 311 -25.40 43.72 12.37
CA ASP A 311 -24.95 45.06 12.75
C ASP A 311 -26.05 46.11 12.58
N ARG A 312 -26.85 46.03 11.51
CA ARG A 312 -28.01 46.90 11.34
C ARG A 312 -29.04 46.70 12.45
N ASN A 313 -29.31 45.46 12.85
CA ASN A 313 -30.19 45.16 13.97
C ASN A 313 -29.66 45.67 15.31
N ARG A 314 -28.34 45.58 15.55
CA ARG A 314 -27.71 46.16 16.75
C ARG A 314 -27.91 47.68 16.79
N LYS A 315 -27.70 48.36 15.66
CA LYS A 315 -27.90 49.81 15.53
C LYS A 315 -29.34 50.22 15.81
N LEU A 316 -30.32 49.55 15.17
CA LEU A 316 -31.74 49.80 15.41
C LEU A 316 -32.16 49.54 16.86
N LYS A 317 -31.61 48.50 17.51
CA LYS A 317 -31.86 48.25 18.94
C LYS A 317 -31.33 49.38 19.83
N ALA A 318 -30.18 49.95 19.51
CA ALA A 318 -29.63 51.09 20.24
C ALA A 318 -30.52 52.33 20.07
N GLU A 319 -30.90 52.65 18.82
CA GLU A 319 -31.81 53.77 18.50
C GLU A 319 -33.17 53.63 19.21
N ASN A 320 -33.78 52.44 19.19
CA ASN A 320 -35.03 52.19 19.92
C ASN A 320 -34.88 52.33 21.44
N LYS A 321 -33.74 51.92 22.01
CA LYS A 321 -33.47 52.08 23.45
C LYS A 321 -33.37 53.55 23.82
N ASP A 322 -32.73 54.36 22.99
CA ASP A 322 -32.59 55.79 23.21
C ASP A 322 -33.94 56.52 23.03
N LEU A 323 -34.74 56.15 22.03
CA LEU A 323 -36.12 56.64 21.85
C LEU A 323 -37.04 56.29 23.01
N ASN A 324 -36.92 55.08 23.56
CA ASN A 324 -37.69 54.70 24.75
C ASN A 324 -37.28 55.53 25.97
N ARG A 325 -35.98 55.78 26.16
CA ARG A 325 -35.48 56.65 27.24
C ARG A 325 -36.00 58.07 27.10
N THR A 326 -35.93 58.66 25.91
CA THR A 326 -36.43 60.02 25.68
C THR A 326 -37.93 60.10 25.92
N SER A 327 -38.70 59.13 25.40
CA SER A 327 -40.15 59.06 25.63
C SER A 327 -40.49 58.95 27.11
N GLN A 328 -39.74 58.14 27.87
CA GLN A 328 -39.91 58.02 29.32
C GLN A 328 -39.61 59.34 30.04
N THR A 329 -38.51 60.03 29.71
CA THR A 329 -38.20 61.35 30.30
C THR A 329 -39.25 62.41 29.96
N TYR A 330 -39.82 62.41 28.74
CA TYR A 330 -40.91 63.31 28.38
C TYR A 330 -42.19 63.00 29.17
N ALA A 331 -42.51 61.72 29.35
CA ALA A 331 -43.66 61.29 30.15
C ALA A 331 -43.51 61.70 31.63
N GLU A 332 -42.35 61.45 32.23
CA GLU A 332 -42.03 61.88 33.61
C GLU A 332 -42.10 63.41 33.76
N GLY A 333 -41.61 64.16 32.75
CA GLY A 333 -41.71 65.62 32.71
C GLY A 333 -43.15 66.12 32.64
N LEU A 334 -44.00 65.51 31.81
CA LEU A 334 -45.43 65.82 31.72
C LEU A 334 -46.17 65.50 33.02
N GLU A 335 -45.87 64.36 33.64
CA GLU A 335 -46.44 63.95 34.93
C GLU A 335 -46.06 64.95 36.03
N GLY A 336 -44.82 65.45 36.04
CA GLY A 336 -44.38 66.54 36.91
C GLY A 336 -45.19 67.83 36.72
N VAL A 337 -45.44 68.22 35.46
CA VAL A 337 -46.25 69.42 35.14
C VAL A 337 -47.71 69.25 35.56
N ILE A 338 -48.30 68.08 35.34
CA ILE A 338 -49.68 67.77 35.76
C ILE A 338 -49.79 67.81 37.28
N ASN A 339 -48.83 67.22 38.01
CA ASN A 339 -48.81 67.24 39.48
C ASN A 339 -48.65 68.66 40.06
N LEU A 340 -47.83 69.51 39.44
CA LEU A 340 -47.71 70.92 39.83
C LEU A 340 -49.02 71.68 39.62
N ARG A 341 -49.65 71.51 38.46
CA ARG A 341 -50.93 72.16 38.15
C ARG A 341 -52.05 71.68 39.07
N GLY A 342 -52.06 70.40 39.43
CA GLY A 342 -52.97 69.83 40.42
C GLY A 342 -52.84 70.49 41.80
N LYS A 343 -51.60 70.70 42.27
CA LYS A 343 -51.33 71.41 43.53
C LYS A 343 -51.75 72.88 43.48
N GLU A 344 -51.47 73.58 42.37
CA GLU A 344 -51.92 74.97 42.19
C GLU A 344 -53.46 75.07 42.21
N THR A 345 -54.17 74.09 41.63
CA THR A 345 -55.63 74.05 41.70
C THR A 345 -56.18 73.72 43.09
N GLU A 346 -55.49 72.88 43.88
CA GLU A 346 -55.84 72.62 45.28
C GLU A 346 -55.61 73.87 46.15
N GLU A 347 -54.50 74.58 45.98
CA GLU A 347 -54.22 75.85 46.67
C GLU A 347 -55.24 76.94 46.31
N LEU A 348 -55.62 77.07 45.04
CA LEU A 348 -56.68 77.99 44.61
C LEU A 348 -58.07 77.63 45.18
N SER A 349 -58.37 76.34 45.37
CA SER A 349 -59.60 75.89 46.03
C SER A 349 -59.64 76.29 47.52
N TYR A 350 -58.49 76.26 48.19
CA TYR A 350 -58.34 76.70 49.59
C TYR A 350 -58.52 78.22 49.73
N VAL A 351 -57.99 79.00 48.79
CA VAL A 351 -58.16 80.46 48.77
C VAL A 351 -59.62 80.85 48.50
N ASN A 352 -60.32 80.17 47.59
CA ASN A 352 -61.74 80.42 47.34
C ASN A 352 -62.64 80.05 48.54
N GLY A 353 -62.34 78.97 49.25
CA GLY A 353 -63.05 78.62 50.51
C GLY A 353 -62.86 79.65 51.62
N THR A 354 -61.75 80.40 51.61
CA THR A 354 -61.48 81.46 52.61
C THR A 354 -62.21 82.77 52.27
N ILE A 355 -62.48 83.03 50.98
CA ILE A 355 -63.25 84.20 50.53
C ILE A 355 -64.75 84.01 50.80
N GLU A 356 -65.30 82.80 50.63
CA GLU A 356 -66.70 82.52 51.00
C GLU A 356 -66.99 82.64 52.49
N VAL A 357 -66.00 82.37 53.36
CA VAL A 357 -66.15 82.56 54.81
C VAL A 357 -66.15 84.04 55.20
N LYS A 358 -65.39 84.90 54.50
CA LYS A 358 -65.38 86.36 54.78
C LYS A 358 -66.59 87.13 54.26
N VAL A 359 -67.36 86.60 53.31
CA VAL A 359 -68.59 87.25 52.81
C VAL A 359 -69.80 86.94 53.70
N LYS A 360 -69.75 85.88 54.53
CA LYS A 360 -70.82 85.53 55.49
C LYS A 360 -70.72 86.21 56.85
N GLU A 361 -69.57 86.79 57.22
CA GLU A 361 -69.38 87.44 58.54
C GLU A 361 -69.80 88.93 58.59
N THR A 362 -70.25 89.52 57.47
CA THR A 362 -70.74 90.92 57.47
C THR A 362 -72.27 91.05 57.39
N SER A 363 -73.03 89.95 57.53
CA SER A 363 -74.50 89.98 57.42
C SER A 363 -75.28 89.78 58.71
N ASP A 364 -74.65 89.61 59.87
CA ASP A 364 -75.37 89.45 61.15
C ASP A 364 -74.72 90.26 62.28
N THR A 365 -75.09 91.54 62.38
CA THR A 365 -75.25 92.27 63.66
C THR A 365 -76.05 93.55 63.37
N GLU A 366 -77.38 93.45 63.51
CA GLU A 366 -78.24 94.53 64.00
C GLU A 366 -78.21 94.54 65.53
#